data_AF-A0A498GRV5-F1
#
_entry.id   AF-A0A498GRV5-F1
#
_cell.length_a   1.000
_cell.length_b   1.000
_cell.length_c   1.000
_cell.angle_alpha   90.00
_cell.angle_beta   90.00
_cell.angle_gamma   90.00
#
_symmetry.space_group_name_H-M   'P 1'
#
loop_
_entity.id
_entity.type
_entity.pdbx_description
1 polymer ?
#
loop_
_entity_poly.entity_id
_entity_poly.type
_entity_poly.pdbx_seq_one_letter_code
_entity_poly.pdbx_strand_id
1 'polypeptide(L)'
;MIISFIVIFIVASLEIIDMYGAFGTYGERFETVVSLLIFPVTPIIYGWVVKDKIGAAIVGAVPIFLLLFFGNLFFGNLIYMDSFNLSRFLTILIYAVSLATLGSLAGYFASKREFKYLIISIFFGVLWISVFLRGID
;
A
#
# COMPACT_ATOMS: atom_id res chain seq x y z
N MET A 1 -4.16 5.47 16.58
CA MET A 1 -2.76 5.96 16.45
C MET A 1 -1.73 4.87 16.71
N ILE A 2 -1.70 4.24 17.90
CA ILE A 2 -0.75 3.14 18.22
C ILE A 2 -0.93 1.92 17.30
N ILE A 3 -2.17 1.50 17.02
CA ILE A 3 -2.43 0.34 16.14
C ILE A 3 -2.02 0.64 14.70
N SER A 4 -2.28 1.86 14.20
CA SER A 4 -1.81 2.28 12.87
C SER A 4 -0.29 2.27 12.78
N PHE A 5 0.40 2.70 13.84
CA PHE A 5 1.86 2.67 13.92
C PHE A 5 2.40 1.23 13.97
N ILE A 6 1.75 0.33 14.72
CA ILE A 6 2.11 -1.09 14.78
C ILE A 6 1.93 -1.76 13.42
N VAL A 7 0.84 -1.46 12.71
CA VAL A 7 0.59 -1.98 11.36
C VAL A 7 1.65 -1.48 10.38
N ILE A 8 1.96 -0.18 10.41
CA ILE A 8 3.05 0.41 9.60
C ILE A 8 4.38 -0.26 9.94
N PHE A 9 4.64 -0.49 11.23
CA PHE A 9 5.87 -1.13 11.69
C PHE A 9 5.96 -2.59 11.27
N ILE A 10 4.86 -3.36 11.32
CA ILE A 10 4.81 -4.77 10.87
C ILE A 10 5.01 -4.85 9.36
N VAL A 11 4.37 -3.97 8.58
CA VAL A 11 4.54 -3.91 7.12
C VAL A 11 5.98 -3.54 6.78
N ALA A 12 6.55 -2.52 7.42
CA ALA A 12 7.96 -2.14 7.24
C ALA A 12 8.93 -3.25 7.71
N SER A 13 8.58 -4.00 8.77
CA SER A 13 9.39 -5.11 9.27
C SER A 13 9.37 -6.33 8.33
N LEU A 14 8.24 -6.59 7.67
CA LEU A 14 8.12 -7.65 6.67
C LEU A 14 9.00 -7.39 5.44
N GLU A 15 9.25 -6.12 5.11
CA GLU A 15 10.17 -5.73 4.03
C GLU A 15 11.65 -5.73 4.43
N ILE A 16 11.95 -5.65 5.75
CA ILE A 16 13.34 -5.77 6.26
C ILE A 16 13.79 -7.23 6.32
N ILE A 17 12.84 -8.18 6.37
CA ILE A 17 13.17 -9.61 6.27
C ILE A 17 13.62 -9.86 4.84
N ASP A 18 14.93 -10.09 4.68
CA ASP A 18 15.55 -10.49 3.43
C ASP A 18 15.02 -11.87 2.99
N MET A 19 13.83 -11.89 2.35
CA MET A 19 13.24 -13.14 1.85
C MET A 19 14.06 -13.71 0.68
N TYR A 20 14.95 -12.91 0.08
CA TYR A 20 15.95 -13.38 -0.86
C TYR A 20 16.89 -14.40 -0.22
N GLY A 21 17.33 -14.12 1.01
CA GLY A 21 18.14 -15.05 1.81
C GLY A 21 17.40 -16.33 2.20
N ALA A 22 16.07 -16.29 2.32
CA ALA A 22 15.25 -17.44 2.75
C ALA A 22 14.69 -18.29 1.60
N PHE A 23 14.36 -17.68 0.45
CA PHE A 23 13.62 -18.33 -0.65
C PHE A 23 14.31 -18.24 -2.03
N GLY A 24 15.48 -17.61 -2.12
CA GLY A 24 16.19 -17.44 -3.40
C GLY A 24 15.38 -16.66 -4.42
N THR A 25 15.41 -17.05 -5.70
CA THR A 25 14.67 -16.38 -6.80
C THR A 25 13.14 -16.42 -6.67
N TYR A 26 12.59 -17.23 -5.78
CA TYR A 26 11.16 -17.23 -5.46
C TYR A 26 10.78 -16.13 -4.44
N GLY A 27 11.75 -15.54 -3.76
CA GLY A 27 11.56 -14.48 -2.77
C GLY A 27 10.86 -13.25 -3.36
N GLU A 28 11.33 -12.72 -4.49
CA GLU A 28 10.73 -11.52 -5.13
C GLU A 28 9.25 -11.72 -5.50
N ARG A 29 8.92 -12.90 -6.04
CA ARG A 29 7.54 -13.23 -6.42
C ARG A 29 6.66 -13.36 -5.20
N PHE A 30 7.19 -13.93 -4.13
CA PHE A 30 6.47 -14.11 -2.88
C PHE A 30 6.22 -12.77 -2.18
N GLU A 31 7.24 -11.92 -2.08
CA GLU A 31 7.12 -10.55 -1.55
C GLU A 31 6.09 -9.74 -2.33
N THR A 32 6.14 -9.79 -3.67
CA THR A 32 5.18 -9.07 -4.52
C THR A 32 3.74 -9.52 -4.27
N VAL A 33 3.50 -10.83 -4.15
CA VAL A 33 2.15 -11.39 -3.89
C VAL A 33 1.66 -11.03 -2.48
N VAL A 34 2.53 -11.11 -1.48
CA VAL A 34 2.20 -10.77 -0.09
C VAL A 34 1.86 -9.29 0.02
N SER A 35 2.67 -8.41 -0.56
CA SER A 35 2.43 -6.97 -0.61
C SER A 35 1.11 -6.64 -1.33
N LEU A 36 0.85 -7.28 -2.48
CA LEU A 36 -0.37 -7.08 -3.26
C LEU A 36 -1.66 -7.34 -2.46
N LEU A 37 -1.61 -8.27 -1.50
CA LEU A 37 -2.75 -8.59 -0.63
C LEU A 37 -2.75 -7.77 0.66
N ILE A 38 -1.59 -7.54 1.29
CA ILE A 38 -1.50 -6.84 2.56
C ILE A 38 -1.98 -5.39 2.46
N PHE A 39 -1.58 -4.64 1.43
CA PHE A 39 -1.91 -3.22 1.33
C PHE A 39 -3.42 -2.92 1.21
N PRO A 40 -4.22 -3.66 0.42
CA PRO A 40 -5.66 -3.44 0.39
C PRO A 40 -6.39 -4.10 1.57
N VAL A 41 -5.93 -5.26 2.07
CA VAL A 41 -6.64 -6.00 3.14
C VAL A 41 -6.47 -5.33 4.50
N THR A 42 -5.28 -4.83 4.81
CA THR A 42 -4.95 -4.19 6.08
C THR A 42 -5.88 -3.02 6.46
N PRO A 43 -6.10 -2.00 5.61
CA PRO A 43 -7.01 -0.90 5.91
C PRO A 43 -8.46 -1.37 6.06
N ILE A 44 -8.88 -2.41 5.32
CA ILE A 44 -10.23 -3.00 5.46
C ILE A 44 -10.39 -3.65 6.83
N ILE A 45 -9.46 -4.51 7.24
CA ILE A 45 -9.48 -5.15 8.56
C ILE A 45 -9.41 -4.11 9.66
N TYR A 46 -8.49 -3.15 9.55
CA TYR A 46 -8.34 -2.07 10.53
C TYR A 46 -9.65 -1.27 10.64
N GLY A 47 -10.22 -0.84 9.51
CA GLY A 47 -11.48 -0.10 9.49
C GLY A 47 -12.59 -0.91 10.14
N TRP A 48 -12.77 -2.15 9.72
CA TRP A 48 -13.80 -3.03 10.26
C TRP A 48 -13.64 -3.30 11.77
N VAL A 49 -12.43 -3.54 12.25
CA VAL A 49 -12.19 -3.87 13.66
C VAL A 49 -12.24 -2.62 14.54
N VAL A 50 -11.49 -1.57 14.19
CA VAL A 50 -11.25 -0.39 15.03
C VAL A 50 -12.38 0.64 14.92
N LYS A 51 -13.15 0.64 13.81
CA LYS A 51 -14.24 1.60 13.52
C LYS A 51 -13.78 3.06 13.42
N ASP A 52 -12.48 3.29 13.30
CA ASP A 52 -11.91 4.61 13.13
C ASP A 52 -11.80 4.92 11.64
N LYS A 53 -12.68 5.81 11.17
CA LYS A 53 -12.75 6.26 9.77
C LYS A 53 -11.44 6.88 9.30
N ILE A 54 -10.88 7.77 10.12
CA ILE A 54 -9.68 8.55 9.76
C ILE A 54 -8.46 7.65 9.87
N GLY A 55 -8.36 6.87 10.95
CA GLY A 55 -7.29 5.91 11.13
C GLY A 55 -7.26 4.85 10.02
N ALA A 56 -8.41 4.36 9.56
CA ALA A 56 -8.49 3.39 8.47
C ALA A 56 -8.06 3.99 7.12
N ALA A 57 -8.43 5.25 6.86
CA ALA A 57 -7.94 5.97 5.69
C ALA A 57 -6.41 6.16 5.75
N ILE A 58 -5.88 6.58 6.89
CA ILE A 58 -4.43 6.75 7.11
C ILE A 58 -3.68 5.43 6.91
N VAL A 59 -4.18 4.32 7.45
CA VAL A 59 -3.59 2.99 7.28
C VAL A 59 -3.59 2.56 5.81
N GLY A 60 -4.54 3.02 4.99
CA GLY A 60 -4.59 2.76 3.56
C GLY A 60 -3.70 3.68 2.72
N ALA A 61 -3.48 4.93 3.12
CA ALA A 61 -2.68 5.90 2.35
C ALA A 61 -1.21 5.94 2.73
N VAL A 62 -0.89 6.03 4.03
CA VAL A 62 0.46 6.38 4.49
C VAL A 62 1.52 5.36 4.10
N PRO A 63 1.28 4.04 4.23
CA PRO A 63 2.26 3.04 3.79
C PRO A 63 2.59 3.17 2.30
N ILE A 64 1.59 3.45 1.46
CA ILE A 64 1.74 3.58 0.00
C ILE A 64 2.57 4.82 -0.36
N PHE A 65 2.32 5.94 0.32
CA PHE A 65 3.13 7.14 0.15
C PHE A 65 4.56 6.95 0.63
N LEU A 66 4.78 6.32 1.79
CA LEU A 66 6.13 6.02 2.26
C LEU A 66 6.86 5.10 1.27
N LEU A 67 6.22 4.03 0.81
CA LEU A 67 6.83 3.06 -0.10
C LEU A 67 7.16 3.69 -1.46
N LEU A 68 6.15 4.22 -2.15
CA LEU A 68 6.31 4.66 -3.55
C LEU A 68 6.97 6.04 -3.65
N PHE A 69 6.68 6.93 -2.73
CA PHE A 69 7.22 8.29 -2.77
C PHE A 69 8.64 8.32 -2.20
N PHE A 70 8.86 7.83 -0.97
CA PHE A 70 10.20 7.83 -0.39
C PHE A 70 11.11 6.76 -0.98
N GLY A 71 10.62 5.53 -1.22
CA GLY A 71 11.42 4.47 -1.82
C GLY A 71 11.98 4.86 -3.19
N ASN A 72 11.15 5.41 -4.07
CA ASN A 72 11.57 5.74 -5.43
C ASN A 72 12.37 7.06 -5.52
N LEU A 73 12.02 8.08 -4.72
CA LEU A 73 12.77 9.34 -4.68
C LEU A 73 14.13 9.23 -4.01
N PHE A 74 14.24 8.45 -2.94
CA PHE A 74 15.50 8.32 -2.21
C PHE A 74 16.33 7.17 -2.77
N PHE A 75 15.81 5.94 -2.85
CA PHE A 75 16.62 4.80 -3.29
C PHE A 75 16.75 4.71 -4.82
N GLY A 76 15.68 4.97 -5.58
CA GLY A 76 15.74 4.95 -7.05
C GLY A 76 16.65 6.02 -7.65
N ASN A 77 16.67 7.21 -7.04
CA ASN A 77 17.49 8.35 -7.46
C ASN A 77 18.91 8.36 -6.86
N LEU A 78 19.17 7.64 -5.76
CA LEU A 78 20.54 7.43 -5.24
C LEU A 78 21.32 6.44 -6.10
N ILE A 79 20.65 5.47 -6.73
CA ILE A 79 21.28 4.42 -7.53
C ILE A 79 21.45 4.87 -8.99
N TYR A 80 20.48 5.59 -9.54
CA TYR A 80 20.57 6.20 -10.86
C TYR A 80 20.89 7.69 -10.70
N MET A 81 22.14 8.11 -10.94
CA MET A 81 22.56 9.52 -11.03
C MET A 81 21.95 10.23 -12.26
N ASP A 82 20.66 10.05 -12.50
CA ASP A 82 19.93 10.72 -13.57
C ASP A 82 19.37 12.04 -13.04
N SER A 83 19.51 13.09 -13.83
CA SER A 83 18.89 14.39 -13.55
C SER A 83 17.39 14.21 -13.31
N PHE A 84 16.85 14.87 -12.27
CA PHE A 84 15.44 14.83 -11.90
C PHE A 84 14.52 15.00 -13.13
N ASN A 85 13.83 13.92 -13.51
CA ASN A 85 12.89 13.93 -14.62
C ASN A 85 11.47 14.17 -14.08
N LEU A 86 10.98 15.40 -14.27
CA LEU A 86 9.66 15.84 -13.81
C LEU A 86 8.52 14.96 -14.33
N SER A 87 8.62 14.46 -15.57
CA SER A 87 7.60 13.58 -16.16
C SER A 87 7.50 12.27 -15.39
N ARG A 88 8.64 11.61 -15.15
CA ARG A 88 8.71 10.36 -14.38
C ARG A 88 8.21 10.56 -12.94
N PHE A 89 8.59 11.67 -12.31
CA PHE A 89 8.13 12.02 -10.97
C PHE A 89 6.60 12.16 -10.91
N LEU A 90 6.00 12.87 -11.87
CA LEU A 90 4.54 13.06 -11.92
C LEU A 90 3.82 11.72 -12.15
N THR A 91 4.34 10.85 -13.01
CA THR A 91 3.76 9.51 -13.21
C THR A 91 3.75 8.70 -11.92
N ILE A 92 4.86 8.67 -11.17
CA ILE A 92 4.95 7.96 -9.89
C ILE A 92 4.00 8.57 -8.87
N LEU A 93 3.93 9.90 -8.80
CA LEU A 93 3.04 10.60 -7.88
C LEU A 93 1.57 10.30 -8.18
N ILE A 94 1.14 10.35 -9.44
CA ILE A 94 -0.23 10.04 -9.84
C ILE A 94 -0.57 8.59 -9.52
N TYR A 95 0.35 7.67 -9.78
CA TYR A 95 0.19 6.26 -9.46
C TYR A 95 0.05 6.03 -7.94
N ALA A 96 0.94 6.62 -7.14
CA ALA A 96 0.91 6.53 -5.69
C ALA A 96 -0.37 7.14 -5.09
N VAL A 97 -0.81 8.30 -5.58
CA VAL A 97 -2.07 8.94 -5.17
C VAL A 97 -3.28 8.06 -5.50
N SER A 98 -3.29 7.43 -6.67
CA SER A 98 -4.38 6.54 -7.09
C SER A 98 -4.49 5.32 -6.17
N LEU A 99 -3.36 4.68 -5.86
CA LEU A 99 -3.32 3.55 -4.92
C LEU A 99 -3.69 3.98 -3.49
N ALA A 100 -3.16 5.12 -3.02
CA ALA A 100 -3.43 5.64 -1.69
C ALA A 100 -4.91 6.00 -1.50
N THR A 101 -5.54 6.59 -2.51
CA THR A 101 -6.98 6.93 -2.47
C THR A 101 -7.85 5.67 -2.44
N LEU A 102 -7.55 4.67 -3.27
CA LEU A 102 -8.29 3.39 -3.27
C LEU A 102 -8.14 2.66 -1.92
N GLY A 103 -6.93 2.56 -1.38
CA GLY A 103 -6.68 1.93 -0.08
C GLY A 103 -7.36 2.69 1.07
N SER A 104 -7.34 4.02 1.01
CA SER A 104 -8.02 4.88 2.00
C SER A 104 -9.53 4.72 1.96
N LEU A 105 -10.13 4.69 0.77
CA LEU A 105 -11.56 4.49 0.59
C LEU A 105 -11.99 3.10 1.08
N ALA A 106 -11.21 2.08 0.76
CA ALA A 106 -11.45 0.72 1.25
C ALA A 106 -11.51 0.69 2.79
N GLY A 107 -10.52 1.26 3.47
CA GLY A 107 -10.53 1.33 4.95
C GLY A 107 -11.66 2.21 5.51
N TYR A 108 -11.90 3.37 4.90
CA TYR A 108 -12.95 4.28 5.31
C TYR A 108 -14.34 3.63 5.26
N PHE A 109 -14.69 2.95 4.16
CA PHE A 109 -15.99 2.28 4.04
C PHE A 109 -16.09 1.08 4.98
N ALA A 110 -15.02 0.31 5.18
CA ALA A 110 -15.01 -0.79 6.16
C ALA A 110 -15.34 -0.32 7.59
N SER A 111 -14.89 0.89 7.95
CA SER A 111 -15.12 1.45 9.29
C SER A 111 -16.60 1.72 9.64
N LYS A 112 -17.49 1.77 8.65
CA LYS A 112 -18.92 1.98 8.87
C LYS A 112 -19.64 0.73 9.40
N ARG A 113 -19.03 -0.46 9.34
CA ARG A 113 -19.55 -1.71 9.93
C ARG A 113 -20.95 -2.16 9.49
N GLU A 114 -21.39 -1.74 8.31
CA GLU A 114 -22.59 -2.28 7.69
C GLU A 114 -22.19 -3.13 6.49
N PHE A 115 -22.89 -4.25 6.29
CA PHE A 115 -22.61 -5.18 5.18
C PHE A 115 -22.58 -4.47 3.82
N LYS A 116 -23.46 -3.47 3.61
CA LYS A 116 -23.48 -2.67 2.39
C LYS A 116 -22.17 -1.90 2.16
N TYR A 117 -21.54 -1.39 3.22
CA TYR A 117 -20.26 -0.68 3.13
C TYR A 117 -19.05 -1.63 3.09
N LEU A 118 -19.18 -2.84 3.64
CA LEU A 118 -18.17 -3.89 3.49
C LEU A 118 -18.02 -4.29 2.01
N ILE A 119 -19.12 -4.47 1.30
CA ILE A 119 -19.08 -4.83 -0.13
C ILE A 119 -18.39 -3.72 -0.94
N ILE A 120 -18.71 -2.46 -0.67
CA ILE A 120 -18.07 -1.30 -1.30
C ILE A 120 -16.57 -1.26 -0.98
N SER A 121 -16.20 -1.57 0.26
CA SER A 121 -14.80 -1.62 0.70
C SER A 121 -14.00 -2.71 -0.03
N ILE A 122 -14.55 -3.91 -0.17
CA ILE A 122 -13.95 -5.01 -0.93
C ILE A 122 -13.80 -4.61 -2.41
N PHE A 123 -14.82 -3.97 -2.99
CA PHE A 123 -14.75 -3.47 -4.37
C PHE A 123 -13.57 -2.51 -4.58
N PHE A 124 -13.36 -1.56 -3.66
CA PHE A 124 -12.19 -0.67 -3.71
C PHE A 124 -10.86 -1.44 -3.54
N GLY A 125 -10.84 -2.50 -2.72
CA GLY A 125 -9.66 -3.37 -2.60
C GLY A 125 -9.34 -4.12 -3.91
N VAL A 126 -10.35 -4.60 -4.65
CA VAL A 126 -10.15 -5.26 -5.95
C VAL A 126 -9.69 -4.26 -7.02
N LEU A 127 -10.25 -3.05 -7.02
CA LEU A 127 -9.77 -1.96 -7.88
C LEU A 127 -8.33 -1.59 -7.58
N TRP A 128 -7.95 -1.57 -6.30
CA TRP A 128 -6.57 -1.33 -5.88
C TRP A 128 -5.61 -2.35 -6.50
N ILE A 129 -5.93 -3.65 -6.42
CA ILE A 129 -5.13 -4.71 -7.04
C ILE A 129 -5.03 -4.52 -8.55
N SER A 130 -6.14 -4.15 -9.19
CA SER A 130 -6.19 -3.95 -10.65
C SER A 130 -5.30 -2.79 -11.11
N VAL A 131 -5.27 -1.70 -10.34
CA VAL A 131 -4.37 -0.56 -10.59
C VAL A 131 -2.92 -0.94 -10.31
N PHE A 132 -2.67 -1.70 -9.23
CA PHE A 132 -1.32 -2.14 -8.87
C PHE A 132 -0.68 -3.01 -9.96
N LEU A 133 -1.43 -3.99 -10.48
CA LEU A 133 -0.95 -4.87 -11.54
C LEU A 133 -0.60 -4.12 -12.83
N ARG A 134 -1.37 -3.08 -13.17
CA ARG A 134 -1.06 -2.21 -14.33
C ARG A 134 0.23 -1.41 -14.18
N GLY A 135 0.76 -1.25 -12.98
CA GLY A 135 2.05 -0.60 -12.76
C GLY A 135 3.25 -1.54 -12.86
N ILE A 136 3.00 -2.86 -12.99
CA ILE A 136 4.04 -3.89 -13.12
C ILE A 136 4.27 -4.29 -14.59
N ASP A 137 3.24 -4.15 -15.45
CA ASP A 137 3.36 -4.32 -16.91
C ASP A 137 4.22 -3.22 -17.57
#